data_AF-A0A7M7T1T0-F1
#
_entry.id   AF-A0A7M7T1T0-F1
#
_cell.length_a   1.000
_cell.length_b   1.000
_cell.length_c   1.000
_cell.angle_alpha   90.00
_cell.angle_beta   90.00
_cell.angle_gamma   90.00
#
_symmetry.space_group_name_H-M   'P 1'
#
loop_
_entity.id
_entity.type
_entity.pdbx_description
1 polymer ?
#
loop_
_entity_poly.entity_id
_entity_poly.type
_entity_poly.pdbx_seq_one_letter_code
_entity_poly.pdbx_strand_id
1 'polypeptide(L)'
;MGEEENVEDLAYTQRLKAAVHFTTGQICEELGVELDVTFSRQFISALAETTFKQMENFAGDLEAFSQHAKRSTINPEDVKLLTRRSRDL
;
A
#
# COMPACT_ATOMS: atom_id res chain seq x y z
N MET A 1 -26.05 4.12 -16.52
CA MET A 1 -25.89 3.63 -15.13
C MET A 1 -24.58 2.88 -14.94
N GLY A 2 -24.25 1.84 -15.70
CA GLY A 2 -22.95 1.14 -15.56
C GLY A 2 -21.70 1.89 -16.04
N GLU A 3 -21.83 2.89 -16.92
CA GLU A 3 -20.69 3.72 -17.35
C GLU A 3 -20.34 4.85 -16.35
N GLU A 4 -21.34 5.43 -15.67
CA GLU A 4 -21.12 6.46 -14.64
C GLU A 4 -20.50 5.86 -13.37
N GLU A 5 -20.93 4.66 -12.97
CA GLU A 5 -20.39 3.90 -11.85
C GLU A 5 -18.89 3.60 -12.06
N ASN A 6 -18.48 3.27 -13.29
CA ASN A 6 -17.08 3.02 -13.65
C ASN A 6 -16.20 4.28 -13.55
N VAL A 7 -16.75 5.45 -13.89
CA VAL A 7 -16.03 6.74 -13.80
C VAL A 7 -15.83 7.15 -12.35
N GLU A 8 -16.84 6.95 -11.49
CA GLU A 8 -16.74 7.27 -10.06
C GLU A 8 -15.72 6.38 -9.34
N ASP A 9 -15.71 5.08 -9.63
CA ASP A 9 -14.72 4.12 -9.10
C ASP A 9 -13.30 4.46 -9.54
N LEU A 10 -13.13 4.86 -10.82
CA LEU A 10 -11.85 5.31 -11.33
C LEU A 10 -11.39 6.58 -10.60
N ALA A 11 -12.27 7.58 -10.44
CA ALA A 11 -11.96 8.82 -9.74
C ALA A 11 -11.62 8.57 -8.26
N TYR A 12 -12.32 7.65 -7.59
CA TYR A 12 -12.01 7.24 -6.24
C TYR A 12 -10.62 6.58 -6.15
N THR A 13 -10.34 5.62 -7.02
CA THR A 13 -9.04 4.95 -7.09
C THR A 13 -7.90 5.94 -7.33
N GLN A 14 -8.08 6.90 -8.23
CA GLN A 14 -7.07 7.93 -8.52
C GLN A 14 -6.79 8.83 -7.31
N ARG A 15 -7.82 9.18 -6.52
CA ARG A 15 -7.63 9.93 -5.26
C ARG A 15 -6.79 9.14 -4.25
N LEU A 16 -7.04 7.85 -4.10
CA LEU A 16 -6.25 6.99 -3.22
C LEU A 16 -4.79 6.88 -3.70
N LYS A 17 -4.58 6.64 -5.00
CA LYS A 17 -3.23 6.60 -5.59
C LYS A 17 -2.47 7.92 -5.40
N ALA A 18 -3.14 9.06 -5.56
CA ALA A 18 -2.54 10.37 -5.34
C ALA A 18 -2.11 10.57 -3.87
N ALA A 19 -2.92 10.14 -2.90
CA ALA A 19 -2.57 10.20 -1.48
C ALA A 19 -1.35 9.33 -1.13
N VAL A 20 -1.28 8.13 -1.72
CA VAL A 20 -0.13 7.23 -1.58
C VAL A 20 1.11 7.85 -2.20
N HIS A 21 1.01 8.39 -3.42
CA HIS A 21 2.12 9.06 -4.11
C HIS A 21 2.67 10.24 -3.33
N PHE A 22 1.80 11.08 -2.77
CA PHE A 22 2.19 12.18 -1.91
C PHE A 22 3.00 11.70 -0.70
N THR A 23 2.48 10.71 0.03
CA THR A 23 3.15 10.15 1.23
C THR A 23 4.48 9.49 0.87
N THR A 24 4.54 8.73 -0.22
CA THR A 24 5.78 8.14 -0.74
C THR A 24 6.80 9.23 -1.08
N GLY A 25 6.37 10.34 -1.68
CA GLY A 25 7.22 11.50 -1.95
C GLY A 25 7.82 12.09 -0.69
N GLN A 26 7.02 12.29 0.37
CA GLN A 26 7.50 12.80 1.66
C GLN A 26 8.56 11.88 2.29
N ILE A 27 8.30 10.56 2.32
CA ILE A 27 9.25 9.57 2.85
C ILE A 27 10.55 9.58 2.04
N CYS A 28 10.47 9.64 0.70
CA CYS A 28 11.66 9.72 -0.15
C CYS A 28 12.43 11.03 0.05
N GLU A 29 11.77 12.15 0.33
CA GLU A 29 12.42 13.42 0.60
C GLU A 29 13.18 13.37 1.93
N GLU A 30 12.55 12.90 3.00
CA GLU A 30 13.18 12.70 4.31
C GLU A 30 14.40 11.77 4.22
N LEU A 31 14.24 10.61 3.57
CA LEU A 31 15.31 9.64 3.38
C LEU A 31 16.42 10.16 2.45
N GLY A 32 16.08 10.99 1.46
CA GLY A 32 17.04 11.60 0.55
C GLY A 32 18.00 12.53 1.28
N VAL A 33 17.49 13.28 2.26
CA VAL A 33 18.32 14.12 3.13
C VAL A 33 19.21 13.27 4.03
N GLU A 34 18.67 12.21 4.64
CA GLU A 34 19.43 11.32 5.53
C GLU A 34 20.58 10.62 4.81
N LEU A 35 20.34 10.14 3.59
CA LEU A 35 21.30 9.37 2.81
C LEU A 35 22.20 10.23 1.89
N ASP A 36 21.98 11.55 1.83
CA ASP A 36 22.61 12.48 0.88
C ASP A 36 22.45 12.03 -0.59
N VAL A 37 21.23 11.64 -0.97
CA VAL A 37 20.88 11.20 -2.32
C VAL A 37 19.60 11.85 -2.82
N THR A 38 19.45 11.95 -4.14
CA THR A 38 18.22 12.43 -4.77
C THR A 38 17.48 11.30 -5.48
N PHE A 39 16.18 11.16 -5.21
CA PHE A 39 15.31 10.22 -5.91
C PHE A 39 14.67 10.88 -7.13
N SER A 40 14.64 10.18 -8.28
CA SER A 40 13.98 10.69 -9.47
C SER A 40 12.46 10.66 -9.33
N ARG A 41 11.76 11.54 -10.05
CA ARG A 41 10.28 11.54 -10.08
C ARG A 41 9.72 10.20 -10.56
N GLN A 42 10.36 9.58 -11.55
CA GLN A 42 9.96 8.28 -12.08
C GLN A 42 10.13 7.17 -11.03
N PHE A 43 11.20 7.20 -10.24
CA PHE A 43 11.40 6.26 -9.15
C PHE A 43 10.30 6.41 -8.08
N ILE A 44 10.01 7.63 -7.63
CA ILE A 44 8.96 7.90 -6.65
C ILE A 44 7.60 7.41 -7.17
N SER A 45 7.27 7.68 -8.44
CA SER A 45 6.03 7.19 -9.05
C SER A 45 5.96 5.66 -9.14
N ALA A 46 7.06 5.00 -9.52
CA ALA A 46 7.12 3.54 -9.57
C ALA A 46 7.00 2.91 -8.17
N LEU A 47 7.63 3.53 -7.17
CA LEU A 47 7.54 3.10 -5.78
C LEU A 47 6.10 3.24 -5.26
N ALA A 48 5.46 4.39 -5.48
CA ALA A 48 4.08 4.62 -5.07
C ALA A 48 3.10 3.62 -5.70
N GLU A 49 3.24 3.33 -6.99
CA GLU A 49 2.42 2.32 -7.68
C GLU A 49 2.68 0.91 -7.14
N THR A 50 3.95 0.59 -6.82
CA THR A 50 4.32 -0.68 -6.19
C THR A 50 3.70 -0.81 -4.81
N THR A 51 3.79 0.23 -3.98
CA THR A 51 3.18 0.28 -2.66
C THR A 51 1.66 0.14 -2.74
N PHE A 52 1.00 0.81 -3.69
CA PHE A 52 -0.44 0.68 -3.90
C PHE A 52 -0.85 -0.76 -4.22
N LYS A 53 -0.14 -1.44 -5.12
CA LYS A 53 -0.36 -2.87 -5.42
C LYS A 53 -0.05 -3.78 -4.24
N GLN A 54 0.97 -3.45 -3.46
CA GLN A 54 1.33 -4.25 -2.28
C GLN A 54 0.25 -4.20 -1.19
N MET A 55 -0.47 -3.09 -1.06
CA MET A 55 -1.60 -2.98 -0.13
C MET A 55 -2.74 -3.94 -0.50
N GLU A 56 -2.97 -4.21 -1.79
CA GLU A 56 -3.95 -5.22 -2.23
C GLU A 56 -3.54 -6.63 -1.78
N ASN A 57 -2.26 -6.99 -1.95
CA ASN A 57 -1.73 -8.27 -1.46
C ASN A 57 -1.89 -8.38 0.07
N PHE A 58 -1.56 -7.32 0.82
CA PHE A 58 -1.73 -7.30 2.27
C PHE A 58 -3.19 -7.43 2.69
N ALA A 59 -4.12 -6.73 2.02
CA ALA A 59 -5.54 -6.82 2.33
C ALA A 59 -6.06 -8.26 2.14
N GLY A 60 -5.73 -8.91 1.02
CA GLY A 60 -6.12 -10.29 0.75
C GLY A 60 -5.54 -11.30 1.75
N ASP A 61 -4.24 -11.17 2.07
CA ASP A 61 -3.60 -12.03 3.07
C ASP A 61 -4.21 -11.84 4.47
N LEU A 62 -4.41 -10.59 4.91
CA LEU A 62 -5.01 -10.28 6.22
C LEU A 62 -6.43 -10.81 6.35
N GLU A 63 -7.25 -10.65 5.31
CA GLU A 63 -8.58 -11.24 5.27
C GLU A 63 -8.49 -12.77 5.41
N ALA A 64 -7.65 -13.42 4.61
CA ALA A 64 -7.47 -14.87 4.65
C ALA A 64 -6.99 -15.38 6.03
N PHE A 65 -6.06 -14.68 6.69
CA PHE A 65 -5.57 -15.04 8.03
C PHE A 65 -6.67 -14.93 9.09
N SER A 66 -7.44 -13.84 9.05
CA SER A 66 -8.55 -13.65 9.99
C SER A 66 -9.64 -14.73 9.80
N GLN A 67 -9.99 -15.05 8.55
CA GLN A 67 -10.95 -16.10 8.21
C GLN A 67 -10.46 -17.50 8.59
N HIS A 68 -9.17 -17.80 8.40
CA HIS A 68 -8.56 -19.06 8.83
C HIS A 68 -8.72 -19.30 10.34
N ALA A 69 -8.63 -18.23 11.12
CA ALA A 69 -8.87 -18.24 12.56
C ALA A 69 -10.36 -18.11 12.96
N LYS A 70 -11.29 -18.29 12.01
CA LYS A 70 -12.75 -18.17 12.18
C LYS A 70 -13.20 -16.80 12.71
N ARG A 71 -12.49 -15.73 12.34
CA ARG A 71 -12.81 -14.34 12.68
C ARG A 71 -13.20 -13.57 11.43
N SER A 72 -13.96 -12.48 11.63
CA SER A 72 -14.27 -11.47 10.59
C SER A 72 -13.60 -10.13 10.88
N THR A 73 -12.82 -10.03 11.95
CA THR A 73 -12.07 -8.83 12.34
C THR A 73 -10.59 -9.16 12.37
N ILE A 74 -9.82 -8.41 11.58
CA ILE A 74 -8.36 -8.47 11.52
C ILE A 74 -7.79 -7.99 12.85
N ASN A 75 -6.77 -8.67 13.38
CA ASN A 75 -6.09 -8.32 14.61
C ASN A 75 -4.55 -8.28 14.41
N PRO A 76 -3.77 -7.89 15.43
CA PRO A 76 -2.31 -7.82 15.31
C PRO A 76 -1.62 -9.16 15.01
N GLU A 77 -2.22 -10.31 15.34
CA GLU A 77 -1.64 -11.62 15.02
C GLU A 77 -1.69 -11.90 13.50
N ASP A 78 -2.73 -11.43 12.81
CA ASP A 78 -2.82 -11.51 11.34
C ASP A 78 -1.71 -10.66 10.69
N VAL A 79 -1.45 -9.46 11.24
CA VAL A 79 -0.39 -8.57 10.75
C VAL A 79 0.99 -9.19 10.93
N LYS A 80 1.26 -9.84 12.07
CA LYS A 80 2.53 -10.55 12.30
C LYS A 80 2.75 -11.68 11.28
N LEU A 81 1.69 -12.34 10.81
CA LEU A 81 1.81 -13.39 9.80
C LEU A 81 2.26 -12.87 8.41
N LEU A 82 2.08 -11.58 8.13
CA LEU A 82 2.59 -10.95 6.90
C LEU A 82 4.12 -10.94 6.89
N THR A 83 4.78 -10.71 8.03
CA THR A 83 6.25 -10.61 8.11
C THR A 83 6.95 -11.95 8.34
N ARG A 84 6.21 -13.07 8.48
CA ARG A 84 6.75 -14.40 8.86
C ARG A 84 7.97 -14.92 8.09
N ARG A 85 8.23 -14.40 6.88
CA ARG A 85 9.35 -14.79 6.02
C ARG A 85 10.64 -14.00 6.29
N SER A 86 10.58 -12.91 7.04
CA SER A 86 11.72 -12.07 7.39
C SER A 86 11.74 -11.84 8.89
N ARG A 87 12.73 -12.41 9.59
CA ARG A 87 12.79 -12.34 11.07
C ARG A 87 13.13 -10.95 11.60
N ASP A 88 13.74 -10.12 10.77
CA ASP A 88 14.15 -8.75 11.11
C ASP A 88 13.00 -7.74 10.95
N LEU A 89 11.84 -8.18 10.43
CA LEU A 89 10.60 -7.41 10.23
C LEU A 89 9.52 -7.85 11.22
#